data_AF-A0A936AIS1-F1
#
_entry.id   AF-A0A936AIS1-F1
#
_cell.length_a   1.000
_cell.length_b   1.000
_cell.length_c   1.000
_cell.angle_alpha   90.00
_cell.angle_beta   90.00
_cell.angle_gamma   90.00
#
_symmetry.space_group_name_H-M   'P 1'
#
loop_
_entity.id
_entity.type
_entity.pdbx_description
1 polymer ?
#
loop_
_entity_poly.entity_id
_entity_poly.type
_entity_poly.pdbx_seq_one_letter_code
_entity_poly.pdbx_strand_id
1 'polypeptide(L)' 'MDFEKTNNGYRFNLRAKNFAKSIYLVETKSTQFYPNYFDLNPNELLKIECISKDPKLKSQDIQFFSLYNLLRN' A
#
# COMPACT_ATOMS: atom_id res chain seq x y z
N MET A 1 11.73 -6.61 9.45
CA MET A 1 11.18 -5.50 8.66
C MET A 1 10.34 -6.15 7.57
N ASP A 2 9.02 -5.92 7.57
CA ASP A 2 8.06 -6.60 6.68
C ASP A 2 8.12 -6.06 5.24
N PHE A 3 9.30 -5.71 4.71
CA PHE A 3 9.49 -5.15 3.38
C PHE A 3 10.50 -6.01 2.62
N GLU A 4 9.98 -7.07 2.01
CA GLU A 4 10.73 -8.12 1.33
C GLU A 4 10.99 -7.71 -0.13
N LYS A 5 12.21 -7.91 -0.64
CA LYS A 5 12.51 -7.71 -2.06
C LYS A 5 12.02 -8.91 -2.87
N THR A 6 11.33 -8.68 -3.98
CA THR A 6 10.89 -9.71 -4.93
C THR A 6 11.60 -9.54 -6.28
N ASN A 7 11.38 -10.47 -7.21
CA ASN A 7 11.93 -10.38 -8.56
C ASN A 7 11.44 -9.12 -9.32
N ASN A 8 10.28 -8.58 -8.96
CA ASN A 8 9.60 -7.50 -9.68
C ASN A 8 9.42 -6.22 -8.84
N GLY A 9 10.01 -6.17 -7.64
CA GLY A 9 9.90 -5.03 -6.73
C GLY A 9 9.95 -5.47 -5.27
N TYR A 10 8.86 -5.26 -4.54
CA TYR A 10 8.81 -5.48 -3.10
C TYR A 10 7.47 -6.06 -2.65
N ARG A 11 7.46 -6.72 -1.50
CA ARG A 11 6.28 -7.24 -0.84
C ARG A 11 6.26 -6.80 0.61
N PHE A 12 5.10 -6.38 1.09
CA PHE A 12 4.95 -5.99 2.49
C PHE A 12 3.56 -6.23 3.03
N ASN A 13 3.43 -6.20 4.36
CA ASN A 13 2.15 -6.33 5.03
C ASN A 13 1.65 -4.96 5.52
N LEU A 14 0.35 -4.73 5.37
CA LEU A 14 -0.37 -3.58 5.93
C LEU A 14 -1.33 -4.04 7.01
N ARG A 15 -1.44 -3.22 8.06
CA ARG A 15 -2.42 -3.36 9.12
C ARG A 15 -2.97 -1.99 9.48
N ALA A 16 -4.27 -1.91 9.73
CA ALA A 16 -4.89 -0.69 10.22
C ALA A 16 -5.23 -0.81 11.70
N LYS A 17 -5.17 0.32 12.44
CA LYS A 17 -5.63 0.37 13.84
C LYS A 17 -7.17 0.44 13.93
N ASN A 18 -7.80 1.09 12.95
CA ASN A 18 -9.25 1.26 12.81
C ASN A 18 -9.68 0.76 11.43
N PHE A 19 -10.99 0.60 11.21
CA PHE A 19 -11.50 0.29 9.87
C PHE A 19 -11.08 1.38 8.89
N ALA A 20 -10.41 1.00 7.82
CA ALA A 20 -9.83 1.91 6.84
C ALA A 20 -10.54 1.70 5.49
N LYS A 21 -11.36 2.67 5.09
CA LYS A 21 -12.22 2.55 3.91
C LYS A 21 -11.59 3.18 2.67
N SER A 22 -11.70 2.49 1.54
CA SER A 22 -11.28 2.92 0.22
C SER A 22 -9.85 3.46 0.22
N ILE A 23 -8.93 2.66 0.76
CA ILE A 23 -7.51 2.97 0.82
C ILE A 23 -6.91 2.85 -0.57
N TYR A 24 -6.25 3.91 -0.98
CA TYR A 24 -5.47 3.99 -2.20
C TYR A 24 -4.00 4.23 -1.86
N LEU A 25 -3.14 3.33 -2.32
CA LEU A 25 -1.68 3.47 -2.33
C LEU A 25 -1.30 4.28 -3.56
N VAL A 26 -0.55 5.37 -3.36
CA VAL A 26 -0.25 6.34 -4.42
C VAL A 26 0.71 5.75 -5.44
N GLU A 27 0.21 5.56 -6.65
CA GLU A 27 0.99 5.02 -7.76
C GLU A 27 1.75 6.11 -8.51
N THR A 28 2.88 5.72 -9.10
CA THR A 28 3.69 6.59 -9.95
C THR A 28 3.98 5.88 -11.27
N LYS A 29 4.71 6.53 -12.18
CA LYS A 29 5.18 5.87 -13.41
C LYS A 29 6.10 4.67 -13.15
N SER A 30 6.69 4.57 -11.95
CA SER A 30 7.65 3.53 -11.57
C SER A 30 7.20 2.64 -10.41
N THR A 31 5.99 2.85 -9.89
CA THR A 31 5.44 2.07 -8.77
C THR A 31 3.97 1.76 -9.00
N GLN A 32 3.62 0.48 -8.93
CA GLN A 32 2.25 -0.02 -8.95
C GLN A 32 2.03 -0.94 -7.75
N PHE A 33 0.80 -0.99 -7.22
CA PHE A 33 0.48 -1.78 -6.03
C PHE A 33 -0.65 -2.78 -6.29
N TYR A 34 -0.55 -3.96 -5.69
CA TYR A 34 -1.59 -4.98 -5.75
C TYR A 34 -1.75 -5.72 -4.42
N PRO A 35 -2.96 -5.77 -3.83
CA PRO A 35 -4.15 -5.01 -4.23
C PRO A 35 -3.99 -3.49 -3.99
N ASN A 36 -4.80 -2.71 -4.70
CA ASN A 36 -5.00 -1.27 -4.47
C ASN A 36 -6.52 -1.01 -4.45
N TYR A 37 -6.97 0.13 -3.92
CA TYR A 37 -8.39 0.46 -3.75
C TYR A 37 -9.15 -0.58 -2.90
N PHE A 38 -8.71 -0.77 -1.65
CA PHE A 38 -9.27 -1.78 -0.75
C PHE A 38 -9.81 -1.18 0.55
N ASP A 39 -10.71 -1.91 1.20
CA ASP A 39 -11.06 -1.70 2.60
C ASP A 39 -10.18 -2.61 3.48
N LEU A 40 -9.79 -2.14 4.66
CA LEU A 40 -8.95 -2.91 5.59
C LEU A 40 -9.54 -2.91 7.00
N ASN A 41 -9.87 -4.10 7.51
CA ASN A 41 -10.35 -4.24 8.89
C ASN A 41 -9.20 -4.20 9.90
N PRO A 42 -9.42 -3.75 11.15
CA PRO A 42 -8.37 -3.64 12.18
C PRO A 42 -7.62 -4.95 12.52
N ASN A 43 -8.29 -6.07 12.32
CA ASN A 43 -7.80 -7.41 12.67
C ASN A 43 -7.20 -8.14 11.46
N GLU A 44 -7.21 -7.51 10.28
CA GLU A 44 -6.68 -8.09 9.06
C GLU A 44 -5.24 -7.66 8.83
N LEU A 45 -4.46 -8.61 8.30
CA LEU A 45 -3.13 -8.36 7.77
C LEU A 45 -3.21 -8.52 6.26
N LEU A 46 -3.04 -7.43 5.53
CA LEU A 46 -3.14 -7.45 4.08
C LEU A 46 -1.74 -7.44 3.46
N LYS A 47 -1.45 -8.44 2.64
CA LYS A 47 -0.21 -8.51 1.88
C LYS A 47 -0.34 -7.69 0.60
N ILE A 48 0.62 -6.80 0.37
CA ILE A 48 0.74 -5.94 -0.80
C ILE A 48 1.98 -6.33 -1.59
N GLU A 49 1.81 -6.50 -2.90
CA GLU A 49 2.87 -6.52 -3.89
C GLU A 49 3.07 -5.11 -4.45
N CYS A 50 4.29 -4.63 -4.44
CA CYS A 50 4.71 -3.41 -5.12
C CYS A 50 5.58 -3.79 -6.32
N ILE A 51 5.09 -3.49 -7.52
CA ILE A 51 5.88 -3.61 -8.74
C ILE A 51 6.69 -2.33 -8.88
N SER A 52 8.02 -2.45 -8.81
CA SER A 52 8.92 -1.30 -8.97
C SER A 52 10.29 -1.73 -9.48
N LYS A 53 10.90 -0.88 -10.31
CA LYS A 53 12.30 -1.01 -10.74
C LYS A 53 13.27 -0.20 -9.88
N ASP A 54 12.78 0.53 -8.86
CA ASP A 54 13.62 1.36 -8.00
C ASP A 54 14.32 0.49 -6.93
N PRO A 55 15.66 0.37 -6.98
CA PRO A 55 16.41 -0.43 -6.00
C PRO A 55 16.50 0.23 -4.62
N LYS A 56 16.10 1.48 -4.46
CA LYS A 56 16.20 2.27 -3.22
C LYS A 56 14.85 2.53 -2.55
N LEU A 57 13.74 2.05 -3.10
CA LEU A 57 12.41 2.23 -2.51
C LEU A 57 12.36 1.66 -1.09
N LYS A 58 11.91 2.47 -0.14
CA LYS A 58 11.70 2.09 1.26
C LYS A 58 10.22 2.15 1.61
N SER A 59 9.82 1.42 2.64
CA SER A 59 8.44 1.43 3.12
C SER A 59 7.94 2.83 3.50
N GLN A 60 8.82 3.71 4.01
CA GLN A 60 8.50 5.09 4.37
C GLN A 60 8.17 6.00 3.15
N ASP A 61 8.58 5.58 1.95
CA ASP A 61 8.32 6.34 0.72
C ASP A 61 6.90 6.04 0.18
N ILE A 62 6.23 5.02 0.74
CA ILE A 62 4.88 4.62 0.32
C ILE A 62 3.86 5.56 0.94
N GLN A 63 3.20 6.33 0.08
CA GLN A 63 2.10 7.19 0.45
C GLN A 63 0.76 6.47 0.21
N PHE A 64 -0.21 6.73 1.07
CA PHE A 64 -1.58 6.27 0.89
C PHE A 64 -2.58 7.26 1.47
N PHE A 65 -3.82 7.20 0.97
CA PHE A 65 -4.93 8.00 1.49
C PHE A 65 -6.24 7.22 1.45
N SER A 66 -7.21 7.67 2.24
CA SER A 66 -8.59 7.18 2.16
C SER A 66 -9.39 8.05 1.19
N LEU A 67 -9.80 7.47 0.06
CA LEU A 67 -10.68 8.14 -0.91
C LEU A 67 -12.04 8.51 -0.30
N TYR A 68 -12.52 7.72 0.66
CA TYR A 68 -13.75 7.99 1.38
C TYR A 68 -13.72 9.34 2.13
N ASN A 69 -12.58 9.67 2.73
CA ASN A 69 -12.40 10.94 3.44
C ASN A 69 -12.25 12.13 2.48
N LEU A 70 -11.68 11.91 1.29
CA LEU A 70 -11.51 12.95 0.28
C LEU A 70 -12.84 13.40 -0.36
N LEU A 71 -13.78 12.47 -0.56
CA LEU A 71 -15.08 12.77 -1.17
C LEU A 71 -16.10 13.41 -0.21
N ARG A 72 -15.78 13.50 1.08
CA ARG A 72 -16.65 14.03 2.13
C ARG A 72 -16.21 15.40 2.67
N ASN A 73 -15.07 15.89 2.21
CA ASN A 73 -14.56 17.24 2.46
C ASN A 73 -14.70 18.08 1.19
#